data_AF-A0A7V6GB69-F1
#
_entry.id   AF-A0A7V6GB69-F1
#
_cell.length_a   1.000
_cell.length_b   1.000
_cell.length_c   1.000
_cell.angle_alpha   90.00
_cell.angle_beta   90.00
_cell.angle_gamma   90.00
#
_symmetry.space_group_name_H-M   'P 1'
#
loop_
_entity.id
_entity.type
_entity.pdbx_description
1 polymer ?
#
loop_
_entity_poly.entity_id
_entity_poly.type
_entity_poly.pdbx_seq_one_letter_code
_entity_poly.pdbx_strand_id
1 'polypeptide(L)'
;MKLKGNLSGLSQATIQKLNALYEIHVERGQVINALLAGEMAAITHAIHKEIAVYLNRRGKVVHVAVGNDYTVPLEEVSLRRG
;
A
#
# COMPACT_ATOMS: atom_id res chain seq x y z
N MET A 1 -4.42 -2.60 -11.32
CA MET A 1 -3.61 -2.02 -10.22
C MET A 1 -2.26 -2.70 -10.23
N LYS A 2 -1.16 -1.99 -9.96
CA LYS A 2 0.20 -2.54 -10.06
C LYS A 2 1.03 -2.12 -8.86
N LEU A 3 1.59 -3.11 -8.15
CA LEU A 3 2.54 -2.88 -7.05
C LEU A 3 3.81 -2.21 -7.58
N LYS A 4 4.33 -1.23 -6.83
CA LYS A 4 5.56 -0.49 -7.13
C LYS A 4 6.64 -0.71 -6.08
N GLY A 5 7.84 -0.23 -6.38
CA GLY A 5 8.99 -0.29 -5.47
C GLY A 5 9.76 -1.61 -5.52
N ASN A 6 10.41 -1.96 -4.41
CA ASN A 6 11.32 -3.11 -4.35
C ASN A 6 10.58 -4.42 -3.97
N LEU A 7 10.18 -5.17 -4.99
CA LEU A 7 9.54 -6.49 -4.83
C LEU A 7 10.55 -7.65 -4.74
N SER A 8 11.85 -7.37 -4.81
CA SER A 8 12.88 -8.40 -4.74
C SER A 8 12.90 -9.07 -3.37
N GLY A 9 13.01 -10.40 -3.38
CA GLY A 9 13.02 -11.23 -2.17
C GLY A 9 11.65 -11.41 -1.51
N LEU A 10 10.56 -10.89 -2.08
CA LEU A 10 9.23 -11.10 -1.54
C LEU A 10 8.64 -12.44 -2.02
N SER A 11 8.03 -13.17 -1.09
CA SER A 11 7.30 -14.40 -1.42
C SER A 11 6.03 -14.10 -2.23
N GLN A 12 5.53 -15.08 -2.98
CA GLN A 12 4.25 -14.95 -3.68
C GLN A 12 3.09 -14.68 -2.71
N ALA A 13 3.11 -15.30 -1.52
CA ALA A 13 2.11 -15.04 -0.48
C ALA A 13 2.13 -13.58 -0.03
N THR A 14 3.32 -12.98 0.12
CA THR A 14 3.48 -11.56 0.45
C THR A 14 2.93 -10.66 -0.66
N ILE A 15 3.24 -10.98 -1.93
CA ILE A 15 2.74 -10.24 -3.09
C ILE A 15 1.20 -10.28 -3.13
N GLN A 16 0.59 -11.42 -2.82
CA GLN A 16 -0.87 -11.55 -2.74
C GLN A 16 -1.45 -10.67 -1.63
N LYS A 17 -0.85 -10.66 -0.43
CA LYS A 17 -1.29 -9.79 0.68
C LYS A 17 -1.19 -8.31 0.31
N LEU A 18 -0.10 -7.89 -0.31
CA LEU A 18 0.07 -6.51 -0.81
C LEU A 18 -0.99 -6.15 -1.85
N ASN A 19 -1.36 -7.07 -2.74
CA ASN A 19 -2.43 -6.84 -3.70
C ASN A 19 -3.81 -6.77 -3.01
N ALA A 20 -4.05 -7.56 -1.96
CA ALA A 20 -5.30 -7.53 -1.21
C ALA A 20 -5.58 -6.17 -0.55
N LEU A 21 -4.54 -5.37 -0.28
CA LEU A 21 -4.72 -3.99 0.21
C LEU A 21 -5.55 -3.12 -0.74
N TYR A 22 -5.52 -3.39 -2.05
CA TYR A 22 -6.33 -2.65 -3.03
C TYR A 22 -7.84 -2.87 -2.90
N GLU A 23 -8.23 -3.98 -2.27
CA GLU A 23 -9.64 -4.36 -2.07
C GLU A 23 -10.21 -3.75 -0.77
N ILE A 24 -9.34 -3.20 0.10
CA ILE A 24 -9.78 -2.58 1.35
C ILE A 24 -10.38 -1.21 1.05
N HIS A 25 -11.60 -1.00 1.54
CA HIS A 25 -12.29 0.29 1.49
C HIS A 25 -12.20 0.99 2.84
N VAL A 26 -11.81 2.25 2.82
CA VAL A 26 -11.80 3.16 3.98
C VAL A 26 -13.03 4.06 3.88
N GLU A 27 -13.71 4.33 4.99
CA GLU A 27 -14.88 5.21 4.95
C GLU A 27 -14.49 6.65 4.61
N ARG A 28 -15.39 7.35 3.91
CA ARG A 28 -15.14 8.74 3.52
C ARG A 28 -14.97 9.62 4.76
N GLY A 29 -13.90 10.41 4.77
CA GLY A 29 -13.58 11.30 5.91
C GLY A 29 -12.60 10.69 6.90
N GLN A 30 -12.27 9.40 6.75
CA GLN A 30 -11.17 8.77 7.48
C GLN A 30 -9.87 8.80 6.67
N VAL A 31 -8.75 9.04 7.35
CA VAL A 31 -7.41 8.94 6.73
C VAL A 31 -7.03 7.47 6.54
N ILE A 32 -7.44 6.59 7.46
CA ILE A 32 -7.19 5.15 7.46
C ILE A 32 -8.20 4.46 8.38
N ASN A 33 -8.53 3.18 8.15
CA ASN A 33 -9.29 2.36 9.09
C ASN A 33 -8.40 1.31 9.76
N ALA A 34 -8.88 0.71 10.85
CA ALA A 34 -8.10 -0.25 11.63
C ALA A 34 -7.67 -1.49 10.82
N LEU A 35 -8.52 -1.93 9.88
CA LEU A 35 -8.22 -3.06 9.00
C LEU A 35 -7.01 -2.77 8.11
N LEU A 36 -7.01 -1.64 7.40
CA LEU A 36 -5.90 -1.25 6.53
C LEU A 36 -4.62 -1.03 7.34
N ALA A 37 -4.70 -0.37 8.49
CA ALA A 37 -3.56 -0.15 9.37
C ALA A 37 -2.96 -1.46 9.89
N GLY A 38 -3.80 -2.41 10.31
CA GLY A 38 -3.38 -3.71 10.81
C GLY A 38 -2.71 -4.55 9.74
N GLU A 39 -3.29 -4.63 8.54
CA GLU A 39 -2.69 -5.34 7.41
C GLU A 39 -1.35 -4.74 7.00
N MET A 40 -1.26 -3.41 6.91
CA MET A 40 0.01 -2.71 6.62
C MET A 40 1.08 -3.06 7.66
N ALA A 41 0.75 -2.97 8.96
CA ALA A 41 1.68 -3.28 10.04
C ALA A 41 2.16 -4.75 10.00
N ALA A 42 1.23 -5.69 9.78
CA ALA A 42 1.54 -7.11 9.69
C ALA A 42 2.46 -7.42 8.51
N ILE A 43 2.20 -6.83 7.33
CA ILE A 43 3.04 -7.05 6.15
C ILE A 43 4.42 -6.42 6.38
N THR A 44 4.50 -5.17 6.84
CA THR A 44 5.78 -4.49 7.13
C THR A 44 6.62 -5.27 8.14
N HIS A 45 6.01 -5.80 9.20
CA HIS A 45 6.70 -6.66 10.15
C HIS A 45 7.24 -7.94 9.50
N ALA A 46 6.45 -8.60 8.64
CA ALA A 46 6.86 -9.83 7.98
C ALA A 46 8.02 -9.62 6.99
N ILE A 47 8.04 -8.50 6.27
CA ILE A 47 9.02 -8.27 5.20
C ILE A 47 10.21 -7.41 5.63
N HIS A 48 10.16 -6.82 6.82
CA HIS A 48 11.16 -5.86 7.33
C HIS A 48 11.44 -4.69 6.36
N LYS A 49 10.39 -4.25 5.65
CA LYS A 49 10.43 -3.15 4.68
C LYS A 49 9.21 -2.26 4.85
N GLU A 50 9.40 -0.96 4.65
CA GLU A 50 8.33 0.03 4.66
C GLU A 50 7.37 -0.16 3.48
N ILE A 51 6.12 0.25 3.66
CA ILE A 51 5.09 0.22 2.63
C ILE A 51 4.38 1.57 2.61
N ALA A 52 4.24 2.18 1.44
CA ALA A 52 3.40 3.35 1.25
C ALA A 52 2.10 2.97 0.53
N VAL A 53 0.99 3.52 1.02
CA VAL A 53 -0.35 3.30 0.47
C VAL A 53 -1.01 4.65 0.22
N TYR A 54 -1.58 4.81 -0.97
CA TYR A 54 -2.26 6.04 -1.37
C TYR A 54 -3.75 5.77 -1.41
N LEU A 55 -4.50 6.62 -0.72
CA LEU A 55 -5.95 6.61 -0.72
C LEU A 55 -6.47 7.78 -1.53
N ASN A 56 -7.49 7.54 -2.35
CA ASN A 56 -8.23 8.63 -2.96
C ASN A 56 -9.31 9.17 -2.00
N ARG A 57 -9.92 10.31 -2.34
CA ARG A 57 -11.00 10.95 -1.54
C ARG A 57 -12.26 10.10 -1.35
N ARG A 58 -12.37 8.96 -2.03
CA ARG A 58 -13.47 7.99 -1.88
C ARG A 58 -13.04 6.82 -0.99
N GLY A 59 -11.87 6.88 -0.36
CA GLY A 59 -11.37 5.83 0.52
C GLY A 59 -10.95 4.54 -0.19
N LYS A 60 -10.71 4.60 -1.51
CA LYS A 60 -10.15 3.47 -2.26
C LYS A 60 -8.64 3.59 -2.32
N VAL A 61 -7.94 2.48 -2.06
CA VAL A 61 -6.52 2.36 -2.29
C VAL A 61 -6.23 2.41 -3.79
N VAL A 62 -5.40 3.34 -4.22
CA VAL A 62 -5.06 3.57 -5.63
C VAL A 62 -3.59 3.27 -5.94
N HIS A 63 -2.74 3.22 -4.92
CA HIS A 63 -1.31 2.92 -5.07
C HIS A 63 -0.79 2.19 -3.83
N VAL A 64 0.10 1.22 -4.05
CA VAL A 64 0.84 0.50 -3.02
C VAL A 64 2.28 0.35 -3.51
N ALA A 65 3.23 0.79 -2.70
CA ALA A 65 4.66 0.73 -3.01
C ALA A 65 5.43 0.11 -1.83
N VAL A 66 6.39 -0.76 -2.13
CA VAL A 66 7.29 -1.38 -1.14
C VAL A 66 8.65 -0.69 -1.18
N GLY A 67 9.14 -0.29 -0.02
CA GLY A 67 10.41 0.40 0.15
C GLY A 67 11.61 -0.52 -0.01
N ASN A 68 12.78 0.10 0.01
CA ASN A 68 14.03 -0.61 0.28
C ASN A 68 14.33 -0.58 1.79
N ASP A 69 15.53 -0.99 2.17
CA ASP A 69 15.95 -1.12 3.57
C ASP A 69 16.05 0.24 4.30
N TYR A 70 15.89 1.36 3.59
CA TYR A 70 16.08 2.72 4.11
C TYR A 70 14.91 3.68 3.86
N THR A 71 14.12 3.49 2.78
CA THR A 71 13.02 4.40 2.42
C THR A 71 12.03 3.81 1.40
N VAL A 72 10.78 4.26 1.46
CA VAL A 72 9.82 4.17 0.35
C VAL A 72 9.85 5.44 -0.51
N PRO A 73 10.18 5.36 -1.81
CA PRO A 73 9.96 6.48 -2.72
C PRO A 73 8.45 6.72 -2.88
N LEU A 74 8.01 7.92 -2.51
CA LEU A 74 6.65 8.39 -2.71
C LEU A 74 6.54 8.95 -4.15
N GLU A 75 6.06 8.15 -5.10
CA GLU A 75 5.76 8.62 -6.46
C GLU A 75 4.68 9.71 -6.40
N GLU A 76 4.87 10.82 -7.12
CA GLU A 76 3.78 11.78 -7.34
C GLU A 76 2.69 11.10 -8.17
N VAL A 77 1.56 10.78 -7.54
CA VAL A 77 0.40 10.24 -8.24
C VAL A 77 -0.46 11.41 -8.72
N SER A 78 -0.25 11.85 -9.96
CA SER A 78 -1.13 12.83 -10.61
C SER A 78 -2.48 12.19 -10.95
N LEU A 79 -3.42 12.24 -10.02
CA LEU A 79 -4.84 11.94 -10.27
C LEU A 79 -5.48 13.15 -10.99
N ARG A 80 -4.97 13.53 -12.16
CA ARG A 80 -5.61 14.58 -12.97
C ARG A 80 -6.95 14.06 -13.47
N ARG A 81 -7.99 14.86 -13.25
CA ARG A 81 -9.30 14.68 -13.89
C ARG A 81 -9.12 14.98 -15.37
N GLY A 82 -9.28 13.96 -16.22
CA GLY A 82 -9.80 14.18 -17.56
C GLY A 82 -11.26 14.59 -17.47
#